data_AF-A0AAU9PA94-F1
#
_entry.id   AF-A0AAU9PA94-F1
#
_cell.length_a   1.000
_cell.length_b   1.000
_cell.length_c   1.000
_cell.angle_alpha   90.00
_cell.angle_beta   90.00
_cell.angle_gamma   90.00
#
_symmetry.space_group_name_H-M   'P 1'
#
loop_
_entity.id
_entity.type
_entity.pdbx_description
1 polymer ?
#
loop_
_entity_poly.entity_id
_entity_poly.type
_entity_poly.pdbx_seq_one_letter_code
_entity_poly.pdbx_strand_id
1 'polypeptide(L)'
;MSDKRNIQDQQRRLLAEKYELRRKLYKAFSKDTDLPNDVREKHRCKLADLPRNSSFTRAVNRVNLRNSRSNKCQLVADSVEYSRTGIRLDMLIL
;
A
#
# COMPACT_ATOMS: atom_id res chain seq x y z
N MET A 1 6.00 7.77 24.63
CA MET A 1 4.75 7.60 23.84
C MET A 1 4.97 7.53 22.31
N SER A 2 6.16 7.80 21.77
CA SER A 2 6.36 7.79 20.30
C SER A 2 6.61 6.41 19.71
N ASP A 3 7.30 5.52 20.43
CA ASP A 3 7.79 4.24 19.87
C ASP A 3 6.67 3.27 19.49
N LYS A 4 5.62 3.19 20.31
CA LYS A 4 4.44 2.34 20.02
C LYS A 4 3.77 2.70 18.69
N ARG A 5 3.73 4.00 18.35
CA ARG A 5 3.13 4.49 17.10
C ARG A 5 4.00 4.14 15.89
N ASN A 6 5.31 4.10 16.06
CA ASN A 6 6.24 3.75 14.99
C ASN A 6 6.22 2.24 14.71
N ILE A 7 6.14 1.42 15.76
CA ILE A 7 5.96 -0.04 15.63
C ILE A 7 4.67 -0.38 14.86
N GLN A 8 3.56 0.26 15.21
CA GLN A 8 2.29 0.06 14.48
C GLN A 8 2.35 0.53 13.02
N ASP A 9 3.14 1.56 12.71
CA ASP A 9 3.32 2.03 11.34
C ASP A 9 4.15 1.02 10.52
N GLN A 10 5.20 0.47 11.12
CA GLN A 10 6.00 -0.59 10.51
C GLN A 10 5.14 -1.84 10.22
N GLN A 11 4.30 -2.25 11.17
CA GLN A 11 3.35 -3.36 10.95
C GLN A 11 2.38 -3.08 9.81
N ARG A 12 1.90 -1.84 9.68
CA ARG A 12 1.04 -1.42 8.56
C ARG A 12 1.77 -1.53 7.20
N ARG A 13 3.06 -1.19 7.14
CA ARG A 13 3.87 -1.32 5.91
C ARG A 13 4.03 -2.77 5.48
N LEU A 14 4.36 -3.67 6.41
CA LEU A 14 4.46 -5.11 6.14
C LEU A 14 3.13 -5.69 5.63
N LEU A 15 2.01 -5.26 6.21
CA LEU A 15 0.69 -5.66 5.73
C LEU A 15 0.35 -5.08 4.36
N ALA A 16 0.77 -3.84 4.09
CA ALA A 16 0.53 -3.20 2.79
C ALA A 16 1.29 -3.92 1.67
N GLU A 17 2.55 -4.31 1.90
CA GLU A 17 3.35 -5.12 0.98
C GLU A 17 2.69 -6.48 0.72
N LYS A 18 2.27 -7.18 1.78
CA LYS A 18 1.61 -8.49 1.66
C LYS A 18 0.34 -8.47 0.80
N TYR A 19 -0.45 -7.39 0.86
CA TYR A 19 -1.75 -7.30 0.18
C TYR A 19 -1.76 -6.33 -1.01
N GLU A 20 -0.59 -5.83 -1.43
CA GLU A 20 -0.45 -4.84 -2.50
C GLU A 20 -1.16 -5.27 -3.78
N LEU A 21 -0.75 -6.43 -4.32
CA LEU A 21 -1.24 -6.94 -5.60
C LEU A 21 -2.75 -7.19 -5.57
N ARG A 22 -3.25 -7.84 -4.51
CA ARG A 22 -4.68 -8.17 -4.36
C ARG A 22 -5.55 -6.91 -4.33
N ARG A 23 -5.14 -5.88 -3.59
CA ARG A 23 -5.89 -4.62 -3.51
C ARG A 23 -5.91 -3.87 -4.85
N LYS A 24 -4.83 -3.92 -5.63
CA LYS A 24 -4.78 -3.27 -6.95
C LYS A 24 -5.68 -3.97 -7.95
N LEU A 25 -5.59 -5.30 -8.02
CA LEU A 25 -6.43 -6.11 -8.91
C LEU A 25 -7.91 -5.87 -8.65
N TYR A 26 -8.36 -6.00 -7.38
CA TYR A 26 -9.77 -5.79 -7.06
C TYR A 26 -10.25 -4.36 -7.30
N LYS A 27 -9.38 -3.37 -7.10
CA LYS A 27 -9.69 -1.97 -7.44
C LYS A 27 -9.78 -1.74 -8.95
N ALA A 28 -8.95 -2.39 -9.76
CA ALA A 28 -9.01 -2.30 -11.21
C ALA A 28 -10.34 -2.88 -11.71
N PHE A 29 -10.65 -4.13 -11.36
CA PHE A 29 -11.91 -4.79 -11.74
C PHE A 29 -13.17 -4.05 -11.25
N SER A 30 -13.09 -3.35 -10.12
CA SER A 30 -14.23 -2.56 -9.63
C SER A 30 -14.47 -1.27 -10.43
N LYS A 31 -13.45 -0.76 -11.14
CA LYS A 31 -13.50 0.47 -11.95
C LYS A 31 -13.82 0.21 -13.41
N ASP A 32 -13.49 -0.98 -13.91
CA ASP A 32 -13.68 -1.33 -15.31
C ASP A 32 -15.18 -1.33 -15.66
N THR A 33 -15.58 -0.42 -16.55
CA THR A 33 -17.00 -0.23 -16.95
C THR A 33 -17.50 -1.33 -17.87
N ASP A 34 -16.59 -2.01 -18.56
CA ASP A 34 -16.88 -3.03 -19.57
C ASP A 34 -17.31 -4.37 -18.95
N LEU A 35 -16.99 -4.59 -17.66
CA LEU A 35 -17.37 -5.80 -16.96
C LEU A 35 -18.83 -5.74 -16.48
N PRO A 36 -19.55 -6.89 -16.49
CA PRO A 36 -20.90 -6.99 -15.97
C PRO A 36 -20.93 -6.65 -14.47
N ASN A 37 -22.04 -6.05 -14.04
CA ASN A 37 -22.17 -5.50 -12.69
C ASN A 37 -21.97 -6.55 -11.57
N ASP A 38 -22.44 -7.78 -11.79
CA ASP A 38 -22.31 -8.88 -10.83
C ASP A 38 -20.85 -9.21 -10.51
N VAL A 39 -19.97 -9.15 -11.52
CA VAL A 39 -18.54 -9.41 -11.34
C VAL A 39 -17.89 -8.26 -10.58
N ARG A 40 -18.25 -7.01 -10.91
CA ARG A 40 -17.77 -5.82 -10.17
C ARG A 40 -18.15 -5.89 -8.70
N GLU A 41 -19.38 -6.26 -8.40
CA GLU A 41 -19.87 -6.34 -7.02
C GLU A 41 -19.14 -7.42 -6.22
N LYS A 42 -18.88 -8.59 -6.82
CA LYS A 42 -18.04 -9.64 -6.19
C LYS A 42 -16.64 -9.13 -5.86
N HIS A 43 -16.02 -8.33 -6.72
CA HIS A 43 -14.70 -7.74 -6.45
C HIS A 43 -14.75 -6.64 -5.37
N ARG A 44 -15.85 -5.89 -5.27
CA ARG A 44 -16.07 -4.93 -4.17
C ARG A 44 -16.20 -5.62 -2.83
N CYS A 45 -16.98 -6.72 -2.75
CA CYS A 45 -17.07 -7.54 -1.53
C CYS A 45 -15.69 -8.07 -1.11
N LYS A 46 -14.95 -8.68 -2.06
CA LYS A 46 -13.57 -9.14 -1.81
C LYS A 46 -12.63 -8.02 -1.37
N LEU A 47 -12.82 -6.79 -1.86
CA LEU A 47 -12.04 -5.62 -1.47
C LEU A 47 -12.36 -5.17 -0.03
N ALA A 48 -13.62 -5.31 0.40
CA ALA A 48 -14.08 -5.01 1.75
C ALA A 48 -13.57 -6.03 2.79
N ASP A 49 -13.43 -7.30 2.40
CA ASP A 49 -12.92 -8.37 3.27
C ASP A 49 -11.44 -8.18 3.66
N LEU A 50 -10.66 -7.40 2.89
CA LEU A 50 -9.26 -7.15 3.22
C LEU A 50 -9.09 -6.24 4.45
N PRO A 51 -8.09 -6.50 5.31
CA PRO A 51 -7.82 -5.65 6.47
C PRO A 51 -7.63 -4.18 6.08
N ARG A 52 -8.36 -3.25 6.71
CA ARG A 52 -8.30 -1.81 6.40
C ARG A 52 -6.87 -1.22 6.52
N ASN A 53 -6.08 -1.77 7.44
CA ASN A 53 -4.70 -1.37 7.72
C ASN A 53 -3.70 -1.73 6.61
N SER A 54 -4.09 -2.60 5.68
CA SER A 54 -3.28 -2.95 4.50
C SER A 54 -3.30 -1.89 3.39
N SER A 55 -4.11 -0.84 3.53
CA SER A 55 -4.14 0.25 2.54
C SER A 55 -2.91 1.15 2.70
N PHE A 56 -2.20 1.40 1.60
CA PHE A 56 -1.08 2.37 1.57
C PHE A 56 -1.48 3.76 2.07
N THR A 57 -2.74 4.18 1.88
CA THR A 57 -3.24 5.46 2.40
C THR A 57 -3.23 5.58 3.92
N ARG A 58 -3.02 4.47 4.65
CA ARG A 58 -2.94 4.43 6.12
C ARG A 58 -1.51 4.40 6.65
N ALA A 59 -0.49 4.23 5.80
CA ALA A 59 0.90 4.36 6.20
C ALA A 59 1.28 5.85 6.21
N VAL A 60 1.96 6.31 7.27
CA VAL A 60 2.40 7.70 7.40
C VAL A 60 3.92 7.73 7.53
N ASN A 61 4.58 8.60 6.78
CA ASN A 61 6.03 8.73 6.88
C ASN A 61 6.43 9.40 8.20
N ARG A 62 6.76 8.60 9.22
CA ARG A 62 7.25 9.08 10.51
C ARG A 62 8.77 8.90 10.60
N VAL A 63 9.46 9.97 10.98
CA VAL A 63 10.90 9.95 11.26
C VAL A 63 11.16 9.31 12.64
N ASN A 64 11.98 8.25 12.66
CA ASN A 64 12.51 7.68 13.90
C ASN A 64 13.73 8.51 14.33
N LEU A 65 13.60 9.25 15.43
CA LEU A 65 14.65 10.16 15.93
C LEU A 65 15.97 9.45 16.27
N ARG A 66 15.98 8.14 16.55
CA ARG A 66 17.17 7.39 16.99
C ARG A 66 18.24 7.22 15.89
N ASN A 67 17.86 7.34 14.63
CA ASN A 67 18.70 7.10 13.45
C ASN A 67 18.70 8.31 12.49
N SER A 68 18.45 9.49 13.06
CA SER A 68 18.30 10.78 12.38
C SER A 68 19.58 11.30 11.69
N ARG A 69 20.75 10.68 11.91
CA ARG A 69 22.00 11.02 11.20
C ARG A 69 22.23 10.23 9.89
N SER A 70 21.60 9.07 9.70
CA SER A 70 21.71 8.27 8.46
C SER A 70 20.46 8.31 7.59
N ASN A 71 19.33 8.78 8.13
CA ASN A 71 18.04 8.72 7.44
C ASN A 71 17.63 10.07 6.84
N LYS A 72 18.53 10.72 6.10
CA LYS A 72 18.06 11.60 5.02
C LYS A 72 17.66 10.64 3.89
N CYS A 73 16.37 10.33 3.81
CA CYS A 73 15.73 9.78 2.61
C CYS A 73 15.82 8.26 2.29
N GLN A 74 16.46 7.37 3.06
CA GLN A 74 16.58 5.96 2.60
C GLN A 74 15.23 5.22 2.44
N LEU A 75 14.26 5.44 3.33
CA LEU A 75 12.91 4.84 3.19
C LEU A 75 11.94 5.68 2.35
N VAL A 76 12.43 6.76 1.75
CA VAL A 76 11.70 7.53 0.74
C VAL A 76 12.17 7.09 -0.65
N ALA A 77 13.41 6.60 -0.80
CA ALA A 77 13.91 6.10 -2.08
C ALA A 77 13.24 4.79 -2.52
N ASP A 78 13.02 3.81 -1.64
CA ASP A 78 12.42 2.52 -2.02
C ASP A 78 10.89 2.58 -2.23
N SER A 79 10.26 3.72 -1.90
CA SER A 79 8.81 3.94 -2.01
C SER A 79 8.41 5.04 -2.99
N VAL A 80 9.37 5.85 -3.47
CA VAL A 80 9.12 6.99 -4.39
C VAL A 80 9.59 6.69 -5.82
N GLU A 81 9.46 5.43 -6.22
CA GLU A 81 9.16 5.08 -7.62
C GLU A 81 7.77 4.43 -7.76
N TYR A 82 6.87 4.75 -6.82
CA TYR A 82 5.44 4.60 -7.04
C TYR A 82 5.00 5.76 -7.94
N SER A 83 5.28 5.65 -9.25
CA SER A 83 4.76 6.59 -10.25
C SER A 83 3.23 6.69 -10.10
N ARG A 84 2.60 7.75 -10.60
CA ARG A 84 1.16 8.07 -10.46
C ARG A 84 0.16 6.90 -10.67
N THR A 85 0.59 5.76 -11.20
CA THR A 85 -0.15 4.50 -11.39
C THR A 85 -0.18 3.58 -10.18
N GLY A 86 0.70 3.83 -9.22
CA GLY A 86 0.83 3.07 -8.03
C GLY A 86 1.30 1.64 -8.23
N ILE A 87 2.44 1.48 -8.86
CA ILE A 87 3.14 0.19 -9.02
C ILE A 87 4.59 0.42 -8.64
N ARG A 88 5.21 -0.52 -7.90
CA ARG A 88 6.66 -0.54 -7.72
C ARG A 88 7.29 -0.76 -9.10
N LEU A 89 8.26 0.07 -9.48
CA LEU A 89 8.88 0.03 -10.82
C LEU A 89 9.55 -1.32 -11.13
N ASP A 90 9.95 -2.07 -10.09
CA ASP A 90 10.52 -3.43 -10.16
C ASP A 90 9.56 -4.48 -10.78
N MET A 91 8.25 -4.23 -10.76
CA MET A 91 7.21 -5.12 -11.34
C MET A 91 6.81 -4.72 -12.77
N LEU A 92 7.43 -3.68 -13.34
CA LEU A 92 7.13 -3.15 -14.68
C LEU A 92 8.18 -3.49 -15.75
N ILE A 93 9.30 -4.10 -15.35
CA ILE A 93 10.29 -4.62 -16.30
C ILE A 93 9.90 -6.07 -16.61
N LEU A 94 9.17 -6.24 -17.72
CA LEU A 94 9.04 -7.51 -18.46
C LEU A 94 10.37 -7.88 -19.10
#